data_AF-A0A3N5RUM3-F1
#
_entry.id   AF-A0A3N5RUM3-F1
#
_cell.length_a   1.000
_cell.length_b   1.000
_cell.length_c   1.000
_cell.angle_alpha   90.00
_cell.angle_beta   90.00
_cell.angle_gamma   90.00
#
_symmetry.space_group_name_H-M   'P 1'
#
loop_
_entity.id
_entity.type
_entity.pdbx_description
1 polymer ?
#
loop_
_entity_poly.entity_id
_entity_poly.type
_entity_poly.pdbx_seq_one_letter_code
_entity_poly.pdbx_strand_id
1 'polypeptide(L)'
;MRKFEDWQFRITALTEGENTAMAEFDGSGYYTGRFGERLIDRAPLRLLSVCLFRIKNDKIVFVRDYLGHRGVEKQMTQAALI
;
A
#
# COMPACT_ATOMS: atom_id res chain seq x y z
N MET A 1 -12.64 5.41 13.03
CA MET A 1 -11.21 5.66 12.74
C MET A 1 -10.67 4.44 11.99
N ARG A 2 -9.89 4.64 10.92
CA ARG A 2 -9.20 3.56 10.19
C ARG A 2 -7.73 3.57 10.60
N LYS A 3 -7.14 2.40 10.86
CA LYS A 3 -5.74 2.24 11.26
C LYS A 3 -5.10 1.08 10.49
N PHE A 4 -3.82 1.25 10.16
CA PHE A 4 -2.95 0.20 9.66
C PHE A 4 -1.86 -0.06 10.70
N GLU A 5 -2.10 -1.03 11.56
CA GLU A 5 -1.22 -1.40 12.66
C GLU A 5 -0.10 -2.33 12.16
N ASP A 6 1.09 -2.17 12.72
CA ASP A 6 2.26 -2.98 12.37
C ASP A 6 2.58 -2.98 10.86
N TRP A 7 2.24 -1.89 10.16
CA TRP A 7 2.42 -1.78 8.71
C TRP A 7 3.89 -1.73 8.34
N GLN A 8 4.30 -2.66 7.49
CA GLN A 8 5.65 -2.78 6.95
C GLN A 8 5.58 -2.84 5.43
N PHE A 9 6.66 -2.46 4.76
CA PHE A 9 6.80 -2.62 3.33
C PHE A 9 8.23 -3.00 2.99
N ARG A 10 8.38 -3.72 1.88
CA ARG A 10 9.67 -4.00 1.26
C ARG A 10 9.63 -3.58 -0.20
N ILE A 11 10.76 -3.09 -0.70
CA ILE A 11 10.98 -2.87 -2.13
C ILE A 11 11.29 -4.22 -2.75
N THR A 12 10.49 -4.66 -3.71
CA THR A 12 10.69 -5.95 -4.41
C THR A 12 11.43 -5.78 -5.73
N ALA A 13 11.32 -4.60 -6.34
CA ALA A 13 12.06 -4.22 -7.53
C ALA A 13 12.30 -2.70 -7.53
N LEU A 14 13.44 -2.28 -8.07
CA LEU A 14 13.81 -0.87 -8.22
C LEU A 14 14.45 -0.68 -9.60
N THR A 15 13.92 0.29 -10.34
CA THR A 15 14.48 0.72 -11.63
C THR A 15 14.74 2.22 -11.57
N GLU A 16 15.96 2.61 -11.91
CA GLU A 16 16.40 4.00 -11.86
C GLU A 16 16.63 4.57 -13.27
N GLY A 17 16.34 5.85 -13.42
CA GLY A 17 16.73 6.68 -14.55
C GLY A 17 17.29 8.00 -14.05
N GLU A 18 17.77 8.86 -14.95
CA GLU A 18 18.55 10.06 -14.60
C GLU A 18 17.92 10.97 -13.53
N ASN A 19 16.60 11.18 -13.59
CA ASN A 19 15.84 12.01 -12.63
C ASN A 19 14.55 11.33 -12.20
N THR A 20 14.47 10.01 -12.32
CA THR A 20 13.26 9.23 -12.08
C THR A 20 13.61 7.90 -11.43
N ALA A 21 12.74 7.42 -10.54
CA ALA A 21 12.84 6.06 -10.03
C ALA A 21 11.46 5.40 -10.08
N MET A 22 11.42 4.11 -10.37
CA MET A 22 10.26 3.26 -10.22
C MET A 22 10.58 2.21 -9.16
N ALA A 23 9.75 2.09 -8.13
CA ALA A 23 9.87 1.04 -7.13
C ALA A 23 8.58 0.25 -7.02
N GLU A 24 8.70 -1.07 -6.98
CA GLU A 24 7.62 -1.97 -6.64
C GLU A 24 7.68 -2.27 -5.14
N PHE A 25 6.52 -2.20 -4.48
CA PHE A 25 6.39 -2.44 -3.05
C PHE A 25 5.47 -3.62 -2.76
N ASP A 26 5.86 -4.37 -1.74
CA ASP A 26 5.05 -5.39 -1.11
C ASP A 26 4.85 -5.00 0.36
N GLY A 27 3.67 -4.44 0.66
CA GLY A 27 3.29 -3.96 1.98
C GLY A 27 2.38 -4.93 2.70
N SER A 28 2.54 -5.05 4.01
CA SER A 28 1.68 -5.87 4.86
C SER A 28 1.54 -5.31 6.27
N GLY A 29 0.40 -5.56 6.90
CA GLY A 29 0.13 -5.24 8.30
C GLY A 29 -1.28 -5.66 8.69
N TYR A 30 -1.87 -4.97 9.66
CA TYR A 30 -3.22 -5.24 10.13
C TYR A 30 -4.12 -4.02 9.94
N TYR A 31 -5.34 -4.23 9.44
CA TYR A 31 -6.36 -3.22 9.31
C TYR A 31 -7.35 -3.30 10.47
N THR A 32 -7.54 -2.18 11.16
CA THR A 32 -8.61 -1.99 12.15
C THR A 32 -9.44 -0.79 11.74
N GLY A 33 -10.72 -0.98 11.49
CA GLY A 33 -11.59 0.08 11.04
C GLY A 33 -12.92 -0.40 10.46
N ARG A 34 -13.70 0.56 9.96
CA ARG A 34 -15.00 0.27 9.36
C ARG A 34 -14.84 -0.01 7.86
N PHE A 35 -15.42 -1.11 7.38
CA PHE A 35 -15.53 -1.46 5.96
C PHE A 35 -17.00 -1.76 5.64
N GLY A 36 -17.61 -0.93 4.81
CA GLY A 36 -19.08 -0.89 4.69
C GLY A 36 -19.73 -0.61 6.06
N GLU A 37 -20.65 -1.47 6.49
CA GLU A 37 -21.31 -1.39 7.80
C GLU A 37 -20.58 -2.17 8.90
N ARG A 38 -19.57 -2.98 8.54
CA ARG A 38 -18.87 -3.87 9.47
C ARG A 38 -17.69 -3.17 10.13
N LEU A 39 -17.51 -3.42 11.42
CA LEU A 39 -16.28 -3.11 12.14
C LEU A 39 -15.35 -4.31 12.02
N ILE A 40 -14.16 -4.07 11.46
CA ILE A 40 -13.08 -5.04 11.35
C ILE A 40 -12.05 -4.71 12.43
N ASP A 41 -11.66 -5.71 13.20
CA ASP A 41 -10.61 -5.60 14.21
C ASP A 41 -9.40 -6.45 13.81
N ARG A 42 -8.25 -5.80 13.62
CA ARG A 42 -6.95 -6.40 13.30
C ARG A 42 -6.98 -7.47 12.20
N ALA A 43 -7.67 -7.22 11.09
CA ALA A 43 -7.61 -8.14 9.94
C ALA A 43 -6.27 -8.02 9.20
N PRO A 44 -5.61 -9.13 8.84
CA PRO A 44 -4.39 -9.06 8.05
C PRO A 44 -4.68 -8.42 6.69
N LEU A 45 -3.78 -7.55 6.26
CA LEU A 45 -3.87 -6.88 4.97
C LEU A 45 -2.52 -6.85 4.29
N ARG A 46 -2.52 -7.19 2.99
CA ARG A 46 -1.39 -7.04 2.07
C ARG A 46 -1.75 -6.11 0.92
N LEU A 47 -0.82 -5.24 0.55
CA LEU A 47 -0.97 -4.29 -0.55
C LEU A 47 0.28 -4.33 -1.43
N LEU A 48 0.08 -4.67 -2.70
CA LEU A 48 1.10 -4.49 -3.73
C LEU A 48 0.93 -3.10 -4.35
N SER A 49 2.03 -2.39 -4.58
CA SER A 49 1.99 -1.12 -5.28
C SER A 49 3.22 -0.88 -6.16
N VAL A 50 3.07 0.05 -7.10
CA VAL A 50 4.17 0.56 -7.93
C VAL A 50 4.20 2.07 -7.79
N CYS A 51 5.32 2.63 -7.32
CA CYS A 51 5.50 4.07 -7.19
C CYS A 51 6.48 4.58 -8.25
N LEU A 52 6.10 5.67 -8.90
CA LEU A 52 6.95 6.47 -9.79
C LEU A 52 7.36 7.75 -9.07
N PHE A 53 8.66 7.99 -8.99
CA PHE A 53 9.28 9.16 -8.39
C PHE A 53 9.92 10.03 -9.47
N ARG A 54 9.82 11.36 -9.32
CA ARG A 54 10.72 12.30 -10.00
C ARG A 54 11.58 12.98 -8.95
N ILE A 55 12.88 13.00 -9.20
CA ILE A 55 13.90 13.53 -8.31
C ILE A 55 14.49 14.79 -8.95
N LYS A 56 14.65 15.86 -8.17
CA LYS A 56 15.33 17.09 -8.60
C LYS A 56 16.07 17.68 -7.40
N ASN A 57 17.37 17.95 -7.56
CA ASN A 57 18.23 18.47 -6.49
C ASN A 57 18.14 17.59 -5.22
N ASP A 58 18.31 16.28 -5.39
CA ASP A 58 18.25 15.26 -4.33
C ASP A 58 16.94 15.20 -3.53
N LYS A 59 15.86 15.78 -4.07
CA LYS A 59 14.53 15.79 -3.47
C LYS A 59 13.52 15.12 -4.38
N ILE A 60 12.63 14.33 -3.79
CA ILE A 60 11.44 13.82 -4.47
C ILE A 60 10.49 15.01 -4.69
N VAL A 61 10.23 15.35 -5.95
CA VAL A 61 9.34 16.47 -6.34
C VAL A 61 8.01 15.99 -6.92
N PHE A 62 7.92 14.71 -7.29
CA PHE A 62 6.70 14.09 -7.77
C PHE A 62 6.66 12.64 -7.31
N VAL A 63 5.48 12.21 -6.89
CA VAL A 63 5.16 10.82 -6.59
C VAL A 63 3.85 10.48 -7.28
N ARG A 64 3.82 9.34 -7.98
CA ARG A 64 2.57 8.71 -8.41
C ARG A 64 2.59 7.26 -7.95
N ASP A 65 1.55 6.88 -7.23
CA ASP A 65 1.38 5.54 -6.69
C ASP A 65 0.25 4.81 -7.40
N TYR A 66 0.50 3.58 -7.81
CA TYR A 66 -0.45 2.66 -8.41
C TYR A 66 -0.70 1.50 -7.44
N LEU A 67 -1.85 1.56 -6.78
CA LEU A 67 -2.24 0.60 -5.75
C LEU A 67 -3.00 -0.58 -6.33
N GLY A 68 -2.65 -1.80 -5.90
CA GLY A 68 -3.40 -3.03 -6.13
C GLY A 68 -4.73 -3.10 -5.38
N HIS A 69 -5.58 -2.07 -5.51
CA HIS A 69 -6.81 -1.87 -4.73
C HIS A 69 -7.76 -3.08 -4.76
N ARG A 70 -7.88 -3.79 -5.89
CA ARG A 70 -8.71 -5.00 -6.00
C ARG A 70 -8.29 -6.10 -5.04
N GLY A 71 -6.98 -6.23 -4.76
CA GLY A 71 -6.48 -7.19 -3.80
C GLY A 71 -6.87 -6.82 -2.37
N VAL A 72 -6.81 -5.52 -2.04
CA VAL A 72 -7.24 -4.99 -0.74
C VAL A 72 -8.74 -5.19 -0.53
N GLU A 73 -9.56 -4.84 -1.52
CA GLU A 73 -11.02 -5.01 -1.43
C GLU A 73 -11.41 -6.46 -1.17
N LYS A 74 -10.82 -7.42 -1.90
CA LYS A 74 -11.07 -8.85 -1.68
C LYS A 74 -10.74 -9.29 -0.25
N GLN A 75 -9.59 -8.86 0.28
CA GLN A 75 -9.18 -9.18 1.66
C GLN A 75 -10.14 -8.59 2.69
N MET A 76 -10.59 -7.35 2.49
CA MET A 76 -11.53 -6.69 3.40
C MET A 76 -12.94 -7.26 3.32
N THR A 77 -13.41 -7.64 2.13
CA THR A 77 -14.67 -8.39 1.98
C THR A 77 -14.61 -9.71 2.72
N GLN A 78 -13.51 -10.47 2.59
CA GLN A 78 -13.34 -11.74 3.31
C GLN A 78 -13.29 -11.54 4.82
N ALA A 79 -12.54 -10.54 5.30
CA ALA A 79 -12.45 -10.22 6.72
C ALA A 79 -13.80 -9.77 7.32
N ALA A 80 -14.71 -9.22 6.52
CA ALA A 80 -16.03 -8.79 6.95
C ALA A 80 -17.08 -9.93 7.04
N LEU A 81 -16.74 -11.15 6.59
CA LEU A 81 -17.61 -12.33 6.64
C LEU A 81 -17.43 -13.18 7.91
N ILE A 82 -16.36 -12.93 8.67
CA ILE A 82 -16.00 -13.65 9.90
C ILE A 82 -16.39 -12.77 11.08
#